data_AF-A0A5R9P1W3-F1
#
_entry.id   AF-A0A5R9P1W3-F1
#
_cell.length_a   1.000
_cell.length_b   1.000
_cell.length_c   1.000
_cell.angle_alpha   90.00
_cell.angle_beta   90.00
_cell.angle_gamma   90.00
#
_symmetry.space_group_name_H-M   'P 1'
#
loop_
_entity.id
_entity.type
_entity.pdbx_description
1 polymer ?
#
loop_
_entity_poly.entity_id
_entity_poly.type
_entity_poly.pdbx_seq_one_letter_code
_entity_poly.pdbx_strand_id
1 'polypeptide(L)'
;MSQSFKLLAREEFKDKVFARDNYKCLVCGEPAVDAHHILERDLFDDDGFYLENGASVCNACHIRAEMTLITVEELRALAGIKVPALPAGIYSTDVVDKWGNYILPNGTRMRGPLFYDDGCQKILGKAGLLDSFSERVKYPQTKHLPISPGRSKDDGIIADLSQLVGHECVASEKGDGENWTMYRGPGNCHARSLDGRDHWTRSSAKQFHAGIEGDIPEGWRVSTENMFAMHSIYYPQTPLLWGLSIWNERNVSLPYDETLEWFNLLNITPAPLLWRGVFTMKIAEELAASLDVEKQEGFVVRRVDEIPYSMFGKRLAKWVRSGHVQTDDHWMHGEVKKNGIIYP
;
A
#
# COMPACT_ATOMS: atom_id res chain seq x y z
N MET A 1 -21.95 -6.36 3.87
CA MET A 1 -21.58 -7.58 3.12
C MET A 1 -20.62 -7.11 2.05
N SER A 2 -19.40 -7.65 1.95
CA SER A 2 -18.52 -7.30 0.84
C SER A 2 -19.21 -7.75 -0.45
N GLN A 3 -19.52 -6.80 -1.31
CA GLN A 3 -20.13 -7.11 -2.60
C GLN A 3 -19.09 -7.90 -3.39
N SER A 4 -19.36 -9.18 -3.66
CA SER A 4 -18.47 -10.02 -4.46
C SER A 4 -18.71 -9.68 -5.93
N PHE A 5 -17.76 -8.96 -6.54
CA PHE A 5 -17.81 -8.66 -7.96
C PHE A 5 -17.48 -9.91 -8.77
N LYS A 6 -18.13 -10.09 -9.92
CA LYS A 6 -17.85 -11.21 -10.83
C LYS A 6 -16.66 -10.84 -11.72
N LEU A 7 -15.54 -11.54 -11.59
CA LEU A 7 -14.46 -11.48 -12.56
C LEU A 7 -14.93 -12.08 -13.90
N LEU A 8 -14.71 -11.35 -14.99
CA LEU A 8 -15.16 -11.72 -16.33
C LEU A 8 -13.98 -12.16 -17.21
N ALA A 9 -14.25 -13.00 -18.21
CA ALA A 9 -13.30 -13.20 -19.30
C ALA A 9 -13.20 -11.91 -20.13
N ARG A 10 -12.05 -11.65 -20.75
CA ARG A 10 -11.77 -10.41 -21.51
C ARG A 10 -12.87 -10.05 -22.53
N GLU A 11 -13.32 -11.00 -23.34
CA GLU A 11 -14.37 -10.76 -24.33
C GLU A 11 -15.74 -10.50 -23.66
N GLU A 12 -16.08 -11.27 -22.61
CA GLU A 12 -17.32 -11.05 -21.83
C GLU A 12 -17.32 -9.67 -21.15
N PHE A 13 -16.16 -9.22 -20.65
CA PHE A 13 -15.98 -7.88 -20.09
C PHE A 13 -16.27 -6.81 -21.14
N LYS A 14 -15.64 -6.91 -22.31
CA LYS A 14 -15.83 -5.96 -23.40
C LYS A 14 -17.29 -5.88 -23.85
N ASP A 15 -17.91 -7.03 -24.11
CA ASP A 15 -19.30 -7.10 -24.56
C ASP A 15 -20.26 -6.51 -23.54
N LYS A 16 -20.06 -6.80 -22.25
CA LYS A 16 -20.91 -6.27 -21.18
C LYS A 16 -20.73 -4.77 -20.96
N VAL A 17 -19.50 -4.25 -21.04
CA VAL A 17 -19.22 -2.82 -20.93
C VAL A 17 -19.90 -2.07 -22.08
N PHE A 18 -19.76 -2.56 -23.32
CA PHE A 18 -20.41 -1.95 -24.49
C PHE A 18 -21.93 -2.03 -24.41
N ALA A 19 -22.48 -3.18 -24.02
CA ALA A 19 -23.92 -3.33 -23.87
C ALA A 19 -24.51 -2.39 -22.81
N ARG A 20 -23.85 -2.24 -21.65
CA ARG A 20 -24.26 -1.31 -20.58
C ARG A 20 -24.31 0.14 -21.09
N ASP A 21 -23.31 0.52 -21.88
CA ASP A 21 -23.13 1.91 -22.32
C ASP A 21 -23.77 2.19 -23.70
N ASN A 22 -24.64 1.28 -24.17
CA ASN A 22 -25.34 1.37 -25.45
C ASN A 22 -24.39 1.55 -26.65
N TYR A 23 -23.21 0.93 -26.60
CA TYR A 23 -22.17 0.98 -27.64
C TYR A 23 -21.66 2.38 -27.97
N LYS A 24 -21.86 3.35 -27.06
CA LYS A 24 -21.43 4.74 -27.21
C LYS A 24 -20.35 5.08 -26.20
N CYS A 25 -19.49 6.01 -26.60
CA CYS A 25 -18.53 6.64 -25.72
C CYS A 25 -19.31 7.43 -24.66
N LEU A 26 -19.12 7.07 -23.40
CA LEU A 26 -19.78 7.71 -22.27
C LEU A 26 -19.46 9.21 -22.14
N VAL A 27 -18.33 9.65 -22.69
CA VAL A 27 -17.83 11.02 -22.53
C VAL A 27 -18.35 11.97 -23.62
N CYS A 28 -18.47 11.51 -24.86
CA CYS A 28 -18.81 12.37 -26.00
C CYS A 28 -19.96 11.87 -26.88
N GLY A 29 -20.46 10.64 -26.68
CA GLY A 29 -21.58 10.07 -27.43
C GLY A 29 -21.22 9.42 -28.77
N GLU A 30 -20.00 9.57 -29.26
CA GLU A 30 -19.47 8.88 -30.45
C GLU A 30 -19.46 7.36 -30.28
N PRO A 31 -19.38 6.55 -31.36
CA PRO A 31 -19.26 5.10 -31.23
C PRO A 31 -18.09 4.68 -30.34
N ALA A 32 -18.34 3.78 -29.38
CA ALA A 32 -17.29 3.21 -28.55
C ALA A 32 -16.45 2.22 -29.36
N VAL A 33 -15.13 2.24 -29.14
CA VAL A 33 -14.19 1.33 -29.79
C VAL A 33 -13.33 0.56 -28.77
N ASP A 34 -13.32 1.01 -27.52
CA ASP A 34 -12.56 0.37 -26.44
C ASP A 34 -13.39 0.28 -25.15
N ALA A 35 -13.29 -0.87 -24.48
CA ALA A 35 -13.81 -1.08 -23.13
C ALA A 35 -12.67 -0.75 -22.15
N HIS A 36 -12.57 0.52 -21.80
CA HIS A 36 -11.49 1.06 -21.01
C HIS A 36 -11.58 0.60 -19.56
N HIS A 37 -10.44 0.18 -19.00
CA HIS A 37 -10.32 -0.07 -17.56
C HIS A 37 -10.15 1.26 -16.84
N ILE A 38 -11.12 1.62 -16.00
CA ILE A 38 -11.16 2.87 -15.25
C ILE A 38 -9.96 2.98 -14.30
N LEU A 39 -9.67 1.90 -13.56
CA LEU A 39 -8.39 1.70 -12.90
C LEU A 39 -7.60 0.65 -13.68
N GLU A 40 -6.30 0.88 -13.84
CA GLU A 40 -5.43 0.02 -14.61
C GLU A 40 -5.43 -1.40 -14.05
N ARG A 41 -5.53 -2.38 -14.96
CA ARG A 41 -5.82 -3.77 -14.60
C ARG A 41 -4.68 -4.42 -13.82
N ASP A 42 -3.45 -3.98 -14.06
CA ASP A 42 -2.24 -4.45 -13.37
C ASP A 42 -2.18 -4.01 -11.89
N LEU A 43 -3.09 -3.12 -11.46
CA LEU A 43 -3.30 -2.82 -10.03
C LEU A 43 -4.01 -3.96 -9.30
N PHE A 44 -4.74 -4.81 -10.01
CA PHE A 44 -5.50 -5.93 -9.46
C PHE A 44 -4.67 -7.20 -9.47
N ASP A 45 -4.92 -8.10 -8.51
CA ASP A 45 -4.22 -9.38 -8.46
C ASP A 45 -4.68 -10.37 -9.54
N ASP A 46 -5.87 -10.14 -10.11
CA ASP A 46 -6.62 -11.04 -10.99
C ASP A 46 -7.01 -10.40 -12.33
N ASP A 47 -6.21 -9.44 -12.79
CA ASP A 47 -6.40 -8.67 -14.02
C ASP A 47 -7.66 -7.79 -14.06
N GLY A 48 -8.43 -7.63 -12.98
CA GLY A 48 -9.35 -6.50 -12.82
C GLY A 48 -10.49 -6.37 -13.85
N PHE A 49 -10.82 -7.43 -14.59
CA PHE A 49 -11.90 -7.49 -15.60
C PHE A 49 -13.29 -7.53 -14.95
N TYR A 50 -13.60 -6.50 -14.16
CA TYR A 50 -14.87 -6.30 -13.47
C TYR A 50 -15.72 -5.30 -14.25
N LEU A 51 -17.03 -5.57 -14.41
CA LEU A 51 -17.92 -4.62 -15.08
C LEU A 51 -17.89 -3.22 -14.41
N GLU A 52 -17.73 -3.21 -13.09
CA GLU A 52 -17.60 -2.03 -12.23
C GLU A 52 -16.21 -1.35 -12.31
N ASN A 53 -15.31 -1.85 -13.15
CA ASN A 53 -14.04 -1.23 -13.52
C ASN A 53 -13.96 -0.90 -15.03
N GLY A 54 -15.06 -1.04 -15.79
CA GLY A 54 -15.08 -0.80 -17.23
C GLY A 54 -15.88 0.44 -17.64
N ALA A 55 -15.46 1.13 -18.70
CA ALA A 55 -16.17 2.24 -19.34
C ALA A 55 -16.00 2.21 -20.88
N SER A 56 -17.09 2.37 -21.62
CA SER A 56 -17.05 2.44 -23.09
C SER A 56 -16.57 3.82 -23.55
N VAL A 57 -15.51 3.86 -24.35
CA VAL A 57 -14.90 5.11 -24.84
C VAL A 57 -14.51 5.02 -26.32
N CYS A 58 -14.47 6.18 -26.99
CA CYS A 58 -13.87 6.32 -28.31
C CYS A 58 -12.34 6.49 -28.19
N ASN A 59 -11.59 6.36 -29.29
CA ASN A 59 -10.12 6.50 -29.28
C ASN A 59 -9.61 7.80 -28.62
N ALA A 60 -10.26 8.94 -28.91
CA ALA A 60 -9.85 10.23 -28.35
C ALA A 60 -10.08 10.31 -26.84
N CYS A 61 -11.22 9.81 -26.35
CA CYS A 61 -11.52 9.80 -24.93
C CYS A 61 -10.71 8.72 -24.18
N HIS A 62 -10.40 7.60 -24.82
CA HIS A 62 -9.49 6.59 -24.28
C HIS A 62 -8.13 7.20 -23.94
N ILE A 63 -7.50 7.89 -24.90
CA ILE A 63 -6.19 8.55 -24.67
C ILE A 63 -6.28 9.59 -23.55
N ARG A 64 -7.36 10.38 -23.49
CA ARG A 64 -7.57 11.37 -22.42
C ARG A 64 -7.73 10.72 -21.04
N ALA A 65 -8.41 9.59 -20.95
CA ALA A 65 -8.55 8.83 -19.71
C ALA A 65 -7.21 8.20 -19.28
N GLU A 66 -6.44 7.66 -20.22
CA GLU A 66 -5.05 7.19 -19.99
C GLU A 66 -4.14 8.34 -19.48
N MET A 67 -4.31 9.54 -20.02
CA MET A 67 -3.64 10.77 -19.57
C MET A 67 -4.17 11.31 -18.23
N THR A 68 -5.22 10.71 -17.66
CA THR A 68 -5.91 11.16 -16.44
C THR A 68 -6.56 12.56 -16.57
N LEU A 69 -6.80 13.01 -17.81
CA LEU A 69 -7.52 14.25 -18.13
C LEU A 69 -9.04 14.07 -18.12
N ILE A 70 -9.48 12.81 -18.03
CA ILE A 70 -10.83 12.42 -17.63
C ILE A 70 -10.62 11.61 -16.35
N THR A 71 -11.26 12.00 -15.27
CA THR A 71 -10.99 11.39 -13.96
C THR A 71 -11.68 10.04 -13.80
N VAL A 72 -11.20 9.25 -12.83
CA VAL A 72 -11.82 7.99 -12.43
C VAL A 72 -13.26 8.22 -11.97
N GLU A 73 -13.50 9.30 -11.22
CA GLU A 73 -14.81 9.69 -10.70
C GLU A 73 -15.77 10.10 -11.82
N GLU A 74 -15.29 10.85 -12.82
CA GLU A 74 -16.07 11.23 -14.00
C GLU A 74 -16.53 9.99 -14.78
N LEU A 75 -15.61 9.04 -15.07
CA LEU A 75 -15.96 7.81 -15.77
C LEU A 75 -16.94 6.93 -14.96
N ARG A 76 -16.73 6.79 -13.65
CA ARG A 76 -17.65 6.05 -12.77
C ARG A 76 -19.06 6.66 -12.78
N ALA A 77 -19.14 7.99 -12.68
CA ALA A 77 -20.42 8.70 -12.70
C ALA A 77 -21.15 8.50 -14.03
N LEU A 78 -20.45 8.67 -15.16
CA LEU A 78 -21.03 8.48 -16.49
C LEU A 78 -21.46 7.02 -16.74
N ALA A 79 -20.71 6.05 -16.22
CA ALA A 79 -21.02 4.62 -16.31
C ALA A 79 -22.12 4.16 -15.33
N GLY A 80 -22.58 5.04 -14.43
CA GLY A 80 -23.56 4.70 -13.39
C GLY A 80 -23.02 3.75 -12.30
N ILE A 81 -21.70 3.67 -12.13
CA ILE A 81 -21.04 2.80 -11.15
C ILE A 81 -21.08 3.46 -9.77
N LYS A 82 -21.96 2.96 -8.89
CA LYS A 82 -22.10 3.47 -7.51
C LYS A 82 -21.15 2.80 -6.51
N VAL A 83 -20.84 1.53 -6.74
CA VAL A 83 -19.91 0.75 -5.92
C VAL A 83 -18.86 0.17 -6.87
N PRO A 84 -17.65 0.76 -6.92
CA PRO A 84 -16.62 0.32 -7.84
C PRO A 84 -15.93 -0.96 -7.35
N ALA A 85 -15.44 -1.77 -8.29
CA ALA A 85 -14.41 -2.76 -7.98
C ALA A 85 -13.09 -2.02 -7.70
N LEU A 86 -12.42 -2.36 -6.60
CA LEU A 86 -11.19 -1.70 -6.15
C LEU A 86 -10.07 -2.73 -5.97
N PRO A 87 -8.83 -2.40 -6.36
CA PRO A 87 -7.68 -3.24 -6.06
C PRO A 87 -7.34 -3.18 -4.56
N ALA A 88 -6.60 -4.17 -4.08
CA ALA A 88 -6.20 -4.24 -2.67
C ALA A 88 -5.43 -2.97 -2.23
N GLY A 89 -5.80 -2.40 -1.10
CA GLY A 89 -5.15 -1.21 -0.52
C GLY A 89 -5.64 0.13 -1.05
N ILE A 90 -6.55 0.16 -2.02
CA ILE A 90 -7.30 1.36 -2.42
C ILE A 90 -8.70 1.27 -1.83
N TYR A 91 -9.08 2.25 -1.01
CA TYR A 91 -10.37 2.30 -0.34
C TYR A 91 -11.34 3.23 -1.07
N SER A 92 -12.65 3.09 -0.82
CA SER A 92 -13.68 3.92 -1.47
C SER A 92 -13.57 5.41 -1.13
N THR A 93 -12.83 5.76 -0.09
CA THR A 93 -12.55 7.15 0.32
C THR A 93 -11.27 7.71 -0.32
N ASP A 94 -10.43 6.86 -0.92
CA ASP A 94 -9.24 7.32 -1.63
C ASP A 94 -9.63 7.90 -3.00
N VAL A 95 -9.03 9.03 -3.35
CA VAL A 95 -9.09 9.60 -4.70
C VAL A 95 -7.81 9.23 -5.43
N VAL A 96 -7.94 8.45 -6.50
CA VAL A 96 -6.79 7.94 -7.27
C VAL A 96 -7.00 8.16 -8.75
N ASP A 97 -5.91 8.37 -9.48
CA ASP A 97 -5.96 8.32 -10.94
C ASP A 97 -5.98 6.86 -11.46
N LYS A 98 -6.14 6.72 -12.78
CA LYS A 98 -6.18 5.41 -13.46
C LYS A 98 -4.99 4.52 -13.07
N TRP A 99 -3.80 5.09 -12.90
CA TRP A 99 -2.55 4.38 -12.64
C TRP A 99 -2.33 4.06 -11.16
N GLY A 100 -3.30 4.39 -10.31
CA GLY A 100 -3.24 4.15 -8.87
C GLY A 100 -2.40 5.19 -8.11
N ASN A 101 -2.15 6.36 -8.70
CA ASN A 101 -1.53 7.47 -7.98
C ASN A 101 -2.59 8.21 -7.15
N TYR A 102 -2.29 8.51 -5.88
CA TYR A 102 -3.24 9.21 -5.01
C TYR A 102 -3.26 10.70 -5.33
N ILE A 103 -4.45 11.28 -5.46
CA ILE A 103 -4.65 12.71 -5.68
C ILE A 103 -4.96 13.36 -4.33
N LEU A 104 -4.12 14.29 -3.90
CA LEU A 104 -4.25 15.00 -2.64
C LEU A 104 -5.23 16.19 -2.77
N PRO A 105 -5.81 16.68 -1.65
CA PRO A 105 -6.76 17.80 -1.68
C PRO A 105 -6.22 19.10 -2.30
N ASN A 106 -4.90 19.29 -2.28
CA ASN A 106 -4.22 20.44 -2.89
C ASN A 106 -3.94 20.26 -4.41
N GLY A 107 -4.39 19.15 -5.01
CA GLY A 107 -4.19 18.81 -6.43
C GLY A 107 -2.85 18.15 -6.76
N THR A 108 -1.92 18.06 -5.81
CA THR A 108 -0.67 17.30 -6.00
C THR A 108 -0.92 15.80 -5.93
N ARG A 109 0.00 15.01 -6.49
CA ARG A 109 -0.12 13.55 -6.55
C ARG A 109 0.93 12.86 -5.69
N MET A 110 0.59 11.72 -5.13
CA MET A 110 1.54 10.77 -4.53
C MET A 110 1.76 9.61 -5.49
N ARG A 111 3.01 9.19 -5.65
CA ARG A 111 3.39 8.14 -6.61
C ARG A 111 2.76 6.81 -6.19
N GLY A 112 2.02 6.20 -7.11
CA GLY A 112 1.34 4.92 -6.94
C GLY A 112 2.16 3.71 -7.43
N PRO A 113 1.56 2.51 -7.42
CA PRO A 113 2.25 1.27 -7.80
C PRO A 113 2.81 1.25 -9.22
N LEU A 114 2.09 1.85 -10.17
CA LEU A 114 2.46 1.86 -11.58
C LEU A 114 3.14 3.16 -12.00
N PHE A 115 3.51 4.04 -11.05
CA PHE A 115 4.09 5.33 -11.40
C PHE A 115 5.32 5.19 -12.30
N TYR A 116 6.25 4.28 -11.98
CA TYR A 116 7.46 4.06 -12.78
C TYR A 116 7.29 3.12 -13.97
N ASP A 117 6.06 2.67 -14.27
CA ASP A 117 5.79 1.93 -15.49
C ASP A 117 6.04 2.81 -16.73
N ASP A 118 6.58 2.20 -17.78
CA ASP A 118 6.96 2.86 -19.01
C ASP A 118 5.76 3.51 -19.73
N GLY A 119 4.60 2.84 -19.73
CA GLY A 119 3.36 3.34 -20.31
C GLY A 119 2.82 4.53 -19.51
N CYS A 120 2.77 4.37 -18.19
CA CYS A 120 2.37 5.42 -17.25
C CYS A 120 3.23 6.70 -17.40
N GLN A 121 4.55 6.56 -17.36
CA GLN A 121 5.48 7.70 -17.49
C GLN A 121 5.31 8.41 -18.84
N LYS A 122 5.22 7.66 -19.95
CA LYS A 122 5.07 8.24 -21.29
C LYS A 122 3.75 9.00 -21.43
N ILE A 123 2.64 8.45 -20.93
CA ILE A 123 1.33 9.08 -21.12
C ILE A 123 1.11 10.28 -20.19
N LEU A 124 1.57 10.20 -18.93
CA LEU A 124 1.52 11.32 -18.00
C LEU A 124 2.49 12.44 -18.38
N GLY A 125 3.65 12.10 -18.95
CA GLY A 125 4.58 13.07 -19.54
C GLY A 125 3.97 13.84 -20.70
N LYS A 126 3.25 13.16 -21.61
CA LYS A 126 2.49 13.82 -22.69
C LYS A 126 1.40 14.76 -22.17
N ALA A 127 0.82 14.45 -21.01
CA ALA A 127 -0.17 15.28 -20.34
C ALA A 127 0.44 16.45 -19.55
N GLY A 128 1.77 16.52 -19.43
CA GLY A 128 2.46 17.54 -18.63
C GLY A 128 2.23 17.38 -17.12
N LEU A 129 1.94 16.17 -16.64
CA LEU A 129 1.52 15.92 -15.26
C LEU A 129 2.65 15.43 -14.34
N LEU A 130 3.83 15.10 -14.85
CA LEU A 130 4.91 14.54 -14.04
C LEU A 130 5.39 15.50 -12.92
N ASP A 131 5.34 16.81 -13.16
CA ASP A 131 5.71 17.83 -12.17
C ASP A 131 4.66 18.01 -11.06
N SER A 132 3.47 17.39 -11.18
CA SER A 132 2.44 17.44 -10.15
C SER A 132 2.67 16.46 -8.99
N PHE A 133 3.68 15.59 -9.10
CA PHE A 133 3.95 14.53 -8.13
C PHE A 133 4.86 15.00 -7.01
N SER A 134 4.38 14.82 -5.78
CA SER A 134 5.23 14.88 -4.58
C SER A 134 6.15 13.65 -4.51
N GLU A 135 7.17 13.74 -3.66
CA GLU A 135 8.03 12.61 -3.31
C GLU A 135 7.33 11.59 -2.40
N ARG A 136 6.21 11.97 -1.78
CA ARG A 136 5.51 11.13 -0.82
C ARG A 136 4.84 9.96 -1.52
N VAL A 137 4.94 8.81 -0.87
CA VAL A 137 4.37 7.53 -1.28
C VAL A 137 3.62 6.92 -0.10
N LYS A 138 2.37 6.48 -0.33
CA LYS A 138 1.57 5.81 0.70
C LYS A 138 2.22 4.45 0.98
N TYR A 139 2.37 4.03 2.23
CA TYR A 139 2.89 2.68 2.49
C TYR A 139 1.87 1.63 2.01
N PRO A 140 2.26 0.60 1.24
CA PRO A 140 1.31 -0.38 0.72
C PRO A 140 0.58 -1.14 1.83
N GLN A 141 -0.66 -1.58 1.57
CA GLN A 141 -1.33 -2.50 2.50
C GLN A 141 -0.61 -3.85 2.49
N THR A 142 -0.27 -4.35 3.67
CA THR A 142 0.26 -5.71 3.81
C THR A 142 -0.89 -6.72 3.91
N LYS A 143 -0.95 -7.66 2.97
CA LYS A 143 -2.00 -8.70 2.93
C LYS A 143 -1.75 -9.79 3.96
N HIS A 144 -2.81 -10.44 4.40
CA HIS A 144 -2.73 -11.56 5.33
C HIS A 144 -2.31 -12.85 4.62
N LEU A 145 -1.54 -13.67 5.32
CA LEU A 145 -1.40 -15.09 5.01
C LEU A 145 -2.75 -15.80 5.18
N PRO A 146 -3.02 -16.88 4.41
CA PRO A 146 -4.30 -17.61 4.50
C PRO A 146 -4.62 -18.15 5.91
N ILE A 147 -3.59 -18.49 6.68
CA ILE A 147 -3.71 -19.01 8.05
C ILE A 147 -3.84 -17.91 9.12
N SER A 148 -3.94 -16.64 8.74
CA SER A 148 -4.02 -15.52 9.70
C SER A 148 -5.41 -15.40 10.33
N PRO A 149 -5.55 -15.48 11.66
CA PRO A 149 -6.85 -15.40 12.33
C PRO A 149 -7.35 -13.97 12.56
N GLY A 150 -6.46 -12.99 12.79
CA GLY A 150 -6.77 -11.59 13.11
C GLY A 150 -7.16 -10.72 11.92
N ARG A 151 -8.14 -11.15 11.12
CA ARG A 151 -8.57 -10.44 9.91
C ARG A 151 -9.82 -9.62 10.16
N SER A 152 -9.80 -8.36 9.73
CA SER A 152 -11.01 -7.56 9.57
C SER A 152 -11.70 -7.88 8.23
N LYS A 153 -12.89 -7.30 7.98
CA LYS A 153 -13.62 -7.46 6.72
C LYS A 153 -12.92 -6.83 5.53
N ASP A 154 -12.10 -5.81 5.77
CA ASP A 154 -11.41 -5.01 4.75
C ASP A 154 -9.95 -5.47 4.52
N ASP A 155 -9.53 -6.52 5.24
CA ASP A 155 -8.21 -7.13 5.11
C ASP A 155 -8.16 -8.17 3.98
N GLY A 156 -7.37 -7.85 2.95
CA GLY A 156 -7.06 -8.77 1.86
C GLY A 156 -6.18 -9.94 2.31
N ILE A 157 -6.48 -11.14 1.80
CA ILE A 157 -5.58 -12.30 1.88
C ILE A 157 -4.69 -12.27 0.63
N ILE A 158 -3.43 -12.64 0.77
CA ILE A 158 -2.58 -12.90 -0.39
C ILE A 158 -3.17 -14.06 -1.21
N ALA A 159 -3.51 -13.78 -2.47
CA ALA A 159 -4.18 -14.75 -3.34
C ALA A 159 -3.22 -15.83 -3.87
N ASP A 160 -1.98 -15.45 -4.17
CA ASP A 160 -0.94 -16.33 -4.68
C ASP A 160 0.33 -16.24 -3.83
N LEU A 161 0.76 -17.38 -3.30
CA LEU A 161 1.94 -17.52 -2.47
C LEU A 161 3.18 -17.93 -3.28
N SER A 162 3.09 -18.08 -4.61
CA SER A 162 4.20 -18.50 -5.47
C SER A 162 5.45 -17.61 -5.35
N GLN A 163 5.27 -16.34 -5.00
CA GLN A 163 6.35 -15.37 -4.80
C GLN A 163 6.96 -15.42 -3.40
N LEU A 164 6.46 -16.28 -2.51
CA LEU A 164 6.98 -16.51 -1.15
C LEU A 164 7.42 -17.97 -0.96
N VAL A 165 6.59 -18.94 -1.34
CA VAL A 165 6.86 -20.37 -1.11
C VAL A 165 7.98 -20.85 -2.03
N GLY A 166 8.97 -21.55 -1.47
CA GLY A 166 10.15 -22.02 -2.21
C GLY A 166 11.23 -20.96 -2.40
N HIS A 167 10.99 -19.75 -1.91
CA HIS A 167 11.90 -18.63 -2.00
C HIS A 167 12.55 -18.32 -0.64
N GLU A 168 13.78 -17.81 -0.65
CA GLU A 168 14.39 -17.30 0.58
C GLU A 168 13.65 -16.04 1.06
N CYS A 169 13.26 -16.06 2.33
CA CYS A 169 12.49 -15.02 2.99
C CYS A 169 13.01 -14.82 4.43
N VAL A 170 12.58 -13.72 5.03
CA VAL A 170 12.71 -13.46 6.46
C VAL A 170 11.33 -13.24 7.06
N ALA A 171 11.18 -13.62 8.33
CA ALA A 171 10.03 -13.28 9.14
C ALA A 171 10.47 -12.39 10.30
N SER A 172 9.89 -11.20 10.41
CA SER A 172 10.10 -10.28 11.53
C SER A 172 8.85 -10.16 12.37
N GLU A 173 8.99 -9.84 13.65
CA GLU A 173 7.87 -9.51 14.51
C GLU A 173 7.10 -8.31 13.95
N LYS A 174 5.77 -8.41 13.95
CA LYS A 174 4.90 -7.30 13.60
C LYS A 174 4.68 -6.44 14.84
N GLY A 175 5.17 -5.20 14.79
CA GLY A 175 4.90 -4.19 15.81
C GLY A 175 3.46 -3.72 15.75
N ASP A 176 2.85 -3.53 16.92
CA ASP A 176 1.53 -2.94 17.10
C ASP A 176 1.67 -1.45 17.43
N GLY A 177 1.99 -0.67 16.40
CA GLY A 177 2.17 0.77 16.49
C GLY A 177 1.54 1.49 15.30
N GLU A 178 2.13 2.62 14.92
CA GLU A 178 1.69 3.42 13.77
C GLU A 178 2.75 3.42 12.67
N ASN A 179 2.38 3.02 11.46
CA ASN A 179 3.29 3.14 10.31
C ASN A 179 3.78 4.59 10.15
N TRP A 180 5.08 4.75 9.97
CA TRP A 180 5.76 6.04 9.84
C TRP A 180 6.77 5.99 8.70
N THR A 181 6.70 6.94 7.77
CA THR A 181 7.62 7.01 6.63
C THR A 181 8.35 8.36 6.63
N MET A 182 9.66 8.32 6.40
CA MET A 182 10.58 9.46 6.45
C MET A 182 11.34 9.59 5.14
N TYR A 183 11.62 10.82 4.73
CA TYR A 183 12.31 11.17 3.48
C TYR A 183 13.42 12.18 3.78
N ARG A 184 14.21 12.52 2.76
CA ARG A 184 15.13 13.66 2.83
C ARG A 184 14.37 14.97 3.08
N GLY A 185 14.94 15.80 3.95
CA GLY A 185 14.54 17.20 4.13
C GLY A 185 13.53 17.49 5.25
N PRO A 186 13.43 18.77 5.64
CA PRO A 186 12.79 19.21 6.89
C PRO A 186 11.31 18.88 6.95
N GLY A 187 10.94 18.05 7.93
CA GLY A 187 9.55 17.66 8.18
C GLY A 187 8.93 16.81 7.07
N ASN A 188 9.74 16.26 6.17
CA ASN A 188 9.28 15.34 5.13
C ASN A 188 9.10 13.93 5.69
N CYS A 189 8.08 13.76 6.52
CA CYS A 189 7.67 12.49 7.09
C CYS A 189 6.15 12.45 7.27
N HIS A 190 5.57 11.25 7.29
CA HIS A 190 4.13 11.07 7.44
C HIS A 190 3.76 9.67 7.94
N ALA A 191 2.59 9.56 8.57
CA ALA A 191 1.95 8.28 8.84
C ALA A 191 1.39 7.66 7.55
N ARG A 192 0.93 6.40 7.58
CA ARG A 192 0.30 5.78 6.40
C ARG A 192 -0.97 6.49 5.94
N SER A 193 -1.78 7.00 6.87
CA SER A 193 -3.01 7.73 6.55
C SER A 193 -2.68 9.04 5.83
N LEU A 194 -3.48 9.37 4.80
CA LEU A 194 -3.33 10.60 4.02
C LEU A 194 -4.23 11.74 4.54
N ASP A 195 -4.94 11.53 5.65
CA ASP A 195 -5.86 12.52 6.23
C ASP A 195 -5.17 13.78 6.78
N GLY A 196 -3.84 13.77 6.88
CA GLY A 196 -3.01 14.92 7.26
C GLY A 196 -3.20 15.38 8.70
N ARG A 197 -3.93 14.64 9.55
CA ARG A 197 -4.18 15.03 10.95
C ARG A 197 -2.88 14.96 11.73
N ASP A 198 -2.44 16.04 12.36
CA ASP A 198 -1.30 15.97 13.27
C ASP A 198 -1.70 15.39 14.63
N HIS A 199 -0.79 14.65 15.26
CA HIS A 199 -1.01 14.07 16.58
C HIS A 199 0.29 14.07 17.40
N TRP A 200 0.20 14.44 18.67
CA TRP A 200 1.38 14.67 19.54
C TRP A 200 2.23 13.43 19.77
N THR A 201 1.67 12.22 19.59
CA THR A 201 2.40 10.94 19.65
C THR A 201 3.46 10.79 18.56
N ARG A 202 3.38 11.62 17.51
CA ARG A 202 4.35 11.63 16.39
C ARG A 202 5.52 12.58 16.65
N SER A 203 5.45 13.42 17.67
CA SER A 203 6.49 14.45 17.94
C SER A 203 7.87 13.83 18.15
N SER A 204 7.97 12.71 18.87
CA SER A 204 9.24 12.00 19.06
C SER A 204 9.78 11.44 17.74
N ALA A 205 8.92 10.89 16.88
CA ALA A 205 9.31 10.36 15.57
C ALA A 205 9.74 11.48 14.61
N LYS A 206 9.10 12.65 14.66
CA LYS A 206 9.52 13.87 13.93
C LYS A 206 10.88 14.37 14.41
N GLN A 207 11.12 14.37 15.72
CA GLN A 207 12.41 14.78 16.27
C GLN A 207 13.53 13.81 15.86
N PHE A 208 13.27 12.51 15.90
CA PHE A 208 14.20 11.50 15.39
C PHE A 208 14.52 11.74 13.91
N HIS A 209 13.48 11.93 13.08
CA HIS A 209 13.63 12.24 11.66
C HIS A 209 14.50 13.47 11.42
N ALA A 210 14.27 14.57 12.13
CA ALA A 210 15.06 15.80 12.01
C ALA A 210 16.56 15.58 12.31
N GLY A 211 16.92 14.55 13.08
CA GLY A 211 18.30 14.17 13.35
C GLY A 211 18.99 13.39 12.22
N ILE A 212 18.22 12.77 11.31
CA ILE A 212 18.74 11.89 10.23
C ILE A 212 18.33 12.34 8.82
N GLU A 213 17.48 13.36 8.68
CA GLU A 213 16.87 13.73 7.39
C GLU A 213 17.88 14.14 6.32
N GLY A 214 19.07 14.62 6.71
CA GLY A 214 20.16 14.95 5.80
C GLY A 214 20.89 13.71 5.26
N ASP A 215 20.85 12.60 6.00
CA ASP A 215 21.55 11.36 5.68
C ASP A 215 20.72 10.43 4.78
N ILE A 216 19.39 10.60 4.75
CA ILE A 216 18.51 9.89 3.80
C ILE A 216 18.82 10.41 2.38
N PRO A 217 19.13 9.57 1.38
CA PRO A 217 19.37 10.02 0.01
C PRO A 217 18.15 10.70 -0.64
N GLU A 218 18.38 11.52 -1.67
CA GLU A 218 17.29 12.19 -2.39
C GLU A 218 16.40 11.16 -3.12
N GLY A 219 15.09 11.34 -3.06
CA GLY A 219 14.11 10.41 -3.62
C GLY A 219 13.95 9.10 -2.86
N TRP A 220 14.77 8.84 -1.84
CA TRP A 220 14.68 7.64 -1.00
C TRP A 220 13.71 7.85 0.16
N ARG A 221 13.20 6.73 0.70
CA ARG A 221 12.36 6.75 1.90
C ARG A 221 12.65 5.60 2.84
N VAL A 222 12.50 5.88 4.12
CA VAL A 222 12.64 4.93 5.23
C VAL A 222 11.28 4.71 5.85
N SER A 223 10.81 3.47 5.86
CA SER A 223 9.55 3.09 6.48
C SER A 223 9.81 2.32 7.77
N THR A 224 9.16 2.77 8.84
CA THR A 224 9.28 2.28 10.21
C THR A 224 7.91 2.09 10.83
N GLU A 225 7.85 1.38 11.95
CA GLU A 225 6.70 1.38 12.87
C GLU A 225 7.02 2.32 14.04
N ASN A 226 6.22 3.36 14.25
CA ASN A 226 6.29 4.23 15.42
C ASN A 226 5.61 3.56 16.60
N MET A 227 6.41 3.15 17.59
CA MET A 227 5.98 2.40 18.77
C MET A 227 5.60 3.31 19.94
N PHE A 228 5.53 4.63 19.76
CA PHE A 228 5.32 5.58 20.86
C PHE A 228 4.06 5.30 21.70
N ALA A 229 2.92 5.14 21.03
CA ALA A 229 1.63 4.90 21.66
C ALA A 229 1.33 3.40 21.73
N MET A 230 0.80 2.95 22.87
CA MET A 230 0.19 1.63 22.99
C MET A 230 -1.09 1.60 22.16
N HIS A 231 -1.18 0.63 21.26
CA HIS A 231 -2.41 0.29 20.56
C HIS A 231 -3.11 -0.86 21.30
N SER A 232 -3.11 -2.09 20.77
CA SER A 232 -3.66 -3.26 21.44
C SER A 232 -2.69 -3.93 22.43
N ILE A 233 -1.38 -3.76 22.24
CA ILE A 233 -0.31 -4.39 23.02
C ILE A 233 0.54 -3.34 23.70
N TYR A 234 0.76 -3.52 25.01
CA TYR A 234 1.71 -2.71 25.77
C TYR A 234 3.11 -3.29 25.67
N TYR A 235 4.05 -2.47 25.20
CA TYR A 235 5.47 -2.81 25.17
C TYR A 235 6.19 -2.12 26.35
N PRO A 236 6.65 -2.87 27.36
CA PRO A 236 7.28 -2.28 28.55
C PRO A 236 8.66 -1.69 28.29
N GLN A 237 9.34 -2.16 27.23
CA GLN A 237 10.67 -1.74 26.80
C GLN A 237 10.74 -1.94 25.28
N THR A 238 10.81 -0.86 24.51
CA THR A 238 10.87 -0.92 23.04
C THR A 238 11.57 0.29 22.45
N PRO A 239 12.34 0.17 21.36
CA PRO A 239 12.79 1.32 20.58
C PRO A 239 11.62 2.20 20.13
N LEU A 240 11.87 3.50 19.95
CA LEU A 240 10.85 4.42 19.41
C LEU A 240 10.34 3.99 18.03
N LEU A 241 11.27 3.60 17.15
CA LEU A 241 10.98 3.20 15.78
C LEU A 241 11.49 1.78 15.54
N TRP A 242 10.64 0.92 14.97
CA TRP A 242 11.07 -0.36 14.40
C TRP A 242 11.28 -0.20 12.90
N GLY A 243 12.49 -0.41 12.41
CA GLY A 243 12.81 -0.40 10.99
C GLY A 243 12.10 -1.51 10.23
N LEU A 244 11.36 -1.16 9.17
CA LEU A 244 10.60 -2.11 8.34
C LEU A 244 11.23 -2.29 6.96
N SER A 245 11.46 -1.18 6.24
CA SER A 245 12.01 -1.21 4.88
C SER A 245 12.64 0.13 4.49
N ILE A 246 13.55 0.08 3.52
CA ILE A 246 14.14 1.26 2.86
C ILE A 246 13.90 1.13 1.36
N TRP A 247 13.54 2.24 0.73
CA TRP A 247 13.12 2.29 -0.65
C TRP A 247 13.93 3.34 -1.40
N ASN A 248 14.39 2.98 -2.59
CA ASN A 248 15.18 3.86 -3.43
C ASN A 248 14.31 4.86 -4.23
N GLU A 249 14.96 5.67 -5.05
CA GLU A 249 14.34 6.70 -5.89
C GLU A 249 13.40 6.15 -6.97
N ARG A 250 13.44 4.85 -7.24
CA ARG A 250 12.53 4.14 -8.14
C ARG A 250 11.39 3.44 -7.40
N ASN A 251 11.22 3.73 -6.11
CA ASN A 251 10.23 3.12 -5.23
C ASN A 251 10.32 1.58 -5.24
N VAL A 252 11.55 1.07 -5.21
CA VAL A 252 11.87 -0.35 -5.00
C VAL A 252 12.44 -0.50 -3.59
N SER A 253 11.86 -1.39 -2.79
CA SER A 253 12.42 -1.72 -1.48
C SER A 253 13.72 -2.48 -1.69
N LEU A 254 14.76 -2.05 -0.99
CA LEU A 254 16.08 -2.67 -1.02
C LEU A 254 16.01 -4.13 -0.54
N PRO A 255 16.97 -4.98 -0.96
CA PRO A 255 17.20 -6.27 -0.35
C PRO A 255 17.31 -6.18 1.17
N TYR A 256 16.96 -7.26 1.86
CA TYR A 256 16.88 -7.26 3.32
C TYR A 256 18.22 -6.94 3.98
N ASP A 257 19.31 -7.53 3.51
CA ASP A 257 20.64 -7.33 4.09
C ASP A 257 21.12 -5.88 3.91
N GLU A 258 20.94 -5.30 2.72
CA GLU A 258 21.24 -3.89 2.46
C GLU A 258 20.34 -2.95 3.30
N THR A 259 19.07 -3.33 3.51
CA THR A 259 18.17 -2.59 4.42
C THR A 259 18.75 -2.52 5.84
N LEU A 260 19.33 -3.62 6.35
CA LEU A 260 19.95 -3.65 7.67
C LEU A 260 21.21 -2.78 7.76
N GLU A 261 22.03 -2.76 6.70
CA GLU A 261 23.20 -1.87 6.63
C GLU A 261 22.80 -0.40 6.75
N TRP A 262 21.76 0.01 6.03
CA TRP A 262 21.23 1.37 6.12
C TRP A 262 20.58 1.68 7.46
N PHE A 263 19.85 0.74 8.07
CA PHE A 263 19.33 0.93 9.42
C PHE A 263 20.45 1.18 10.43
N ASN A 264 21.56 0.46 10.31
CA ASN A 264 22.74 0.71 11.13
C ASN A 264 23.33 2.11 10.90
N LEU A 265 23.44 2.56 9.64
CA LEU A 265 23.91 3.91 9.31
C LEU A 265 23.01 5.02 9.87
N LEU A 266 21.69 4.79 9.88
CA LEU A 266 20.69 5.75 10.33
C LEU A 266 20.34 5.62 11.82
N ASN A 267 21.02 4.75 12.58
CA ASN A 267 20.73 4.43 13.97
C ASN A 267 19.27 4.00 14.22
N ILE A 268 18.71 3.22 13.31
CA ILE A 268 17.35 2.66 13.40
C ILE A 268 17.45 1.21 13.86
N THR A 269 16.68 0.85 14.89
CA THR A 269 16.57 -0.56 15.31
C THR A 269 15.61 -1.30 14.38
N PRO A 270 16.02 -2.38 13.69
CA PRO A 270 15.09 -3.17 12.86
C PRO A 270 14.02 -3.85 13.71
N ALA A 271 12.85 -4.13 13.11
CA ALA A 271 11.88 -5.02 13.74
C ALA A 271 12.53 -6.38 14.07
N PRO A 272 12.27 -6.97 15.26
CA PRO A 272 12.92 -8.20 15.70
C PRO A 272 12.83 -9.33 14.66
N LEU A 273 13.97 -9.93 14.30
CA LEU A 273 14.00 -11.06 13.38
C LEU A 273 13.60 -12.34 14.11
N LEU A 274 12.59 -13.05 13.58
CA LEU A 274 12.12 -14.32 14.12
C LEU A 274 12.70 -15.51 13.36
N TRP A 275 12.89 -15.37 12.04
CA TRP A 275 13.35 -16.47 11.19
C TRP A 275 13.90 -15.98 9.84
N ARG A 276 14.82 -16.75 9.25
CA ARG A 276 15.30 -16.61 7.85
C ARG A 276 15.48 -17.99 7.22
N GLY A 277 15.10 -18.14 5.96
CA GLY A 277 15.34 -19.34 5.19
C GLY A 277 14.41 -19.48 3.99
N VAL A 278 14.33 -20.68 3.41
CA VAL A 278 13.37 -20.99 2.35
C VAL A 278 11.98 -21.14 2.93
N PHE A 279 11.05 -20.30 2.49
CA PHE A 279 9.71 -20.23 3.08
C PHE A 279 8.81 -21.35 2.59
N THR A 280 8.05 -21.92 3.51
CA THR A 280 6.97 -22.87 3.25
C THR A 280 5.80 -22.55 4.17
N MET A 281 4.60 -23.03 3.85
CA MET A 281 3.45 -22.85 4.74
C MET A 281 3.65 -23.52 6.11
N LYS A 282 4.43 -24.60 6.16
CA LYS A 282 4.81 -25.23 7.43
C LYS A 282 5.61 -24.28 8.33
N ILE A 283 6.55 -23.51 7.76
CA ILE A 283 7.29 -22.49 8.52
C ILE A 283 6.34 -21.41 9.05
N ALA A 284 5.35 -21.00 8.26
CA ALA A 284 4.36 -20.02 8.73
C ALA A 284 3.52 -20.55 9.91
N GLU A 285 3.15 -21.82 9.89
CA GLU A 285 2.44 -22.50 10.99
C GLU A 285 3.33 -22.63 12.23
N GLU A 286 4.59 -23.02 12.07
CA GLU A 286 5.58 -23.13 13.15
C GLU A 286 5.83 -21.76 13.81
N LEU A 287 5.98 -20.69 13.01
CA LEU A 287 6.10 -19.32 13.50
C LEU A 287 4.85 -18.91 14.28
N ALA A 288 3.66 -19.11 13.71
CA ALA A 288 2.39 -18.76 14.37
C ALA A 288 2.21 -19.48 15.72
N ALA A 289 2.60 -20.76 15.81
CA ALA A 289 2.53 -21.55 17.04
C ALA A 289 3.57 -21.14 18.09
N SER A 290 4.66 -20.50 17.67
CA SER A 290 5.75 -20.07 18.55
C SER A 290 5.53 -18.71 19.22
N LEU A 291 4.60 -17.89 18.71
CA LEU A 291 4.38 -16.53 19.21
C LEU A 291 3.70 -16.52 20.58
N ASP A 292 4.18 -15.66 21.48
CA ASP A 292 3.44 -15.28 22.69
C ASP A 292 2.38 -14.26 22.28
N VAL A 293 1.20 -14.75 21.91
CA VAL A 293 0.11 -13.90 21.40
C VAL A 293 -0.39 -12.89 22.42
N GLU A 294 -0.03 -12.94 23.71
CA GLU A 294 -0.35 -11.87 24.67
C GLU A 294 0.60 -10.66 24.54
N LYS A 295 1.79 -10.87 23.97
CA LYS A 295 2.86 -9.86 23.85
C LYS A 295 3.22 -9.51 22.41
N GLN A 296 2.86 -10.35 21.45
CA GLN A 296 3.22 -10.20 20.04
C GLN A 296 1.97 -10.15 19.18
N GLU A 297 1.87 -9.14 18.32
CA GLU A 297 0.71 -8.99 17.42
C GLU A 297 0.71 -10.08 16.34
N GLY A 298 1.91 -10.43 15.86
CA GLY A 298 2.08 -11.34 14.75
C GLY A 298 3.47 -11.26 14.14
N PHE A 299 3.57 -11.66 12.88
CA PHE A 299 4.80 -11.58 12.10
C PHE A 299 4.54 -11.14 10.67
N VAL A 300 5.56 -10.57 10.04
CA VAL A 300 5.57 -10.21 8.62
C VAL A 300 6.64 -11.04 7.93
N VAL A 301 6.26 -11.78 6.89
CA VAL A 301 7.17 -12.49 6.00
C VAL A 301 7.43 -11.62 4.79
N ARG A 302 8.70 -11.42 4.44
CA ARG A 302 9.11 -10.75 3.21
C ARG A 302 10.20 -11.55 2.50
N ARG A 303 10.23 -11.43 1.17
CA ARG A 303 11.41 -11.83 0.38
C ARG A 303 12.68 -11.11 0.84
N VAL A 304 13.81 -11.80 0.72
CA VAL A 304 15.14 -11.22 1.00
C VAL A 304 15.65 -10.32 -0.12
N ASP A 305 15.19 -10.53 -1.35
CA ASP A 305 15.57 -9.71 -2.50
C ASP A 305 14.75 -8.41 -2.55
N GLU A 306 15.03 -7.61 -3.56
CA GLU A 306 14.31 -6.36 -3.80
C GLU A 306 12.81 -6.59 -4.01
N ILE A 307 12.00 -5.62 -3.56
CA ILE A 307 10.55 -5.65 -3.71
C ILE A 307 10.11 -4.37 -4.43
N PRO A 308 9.85 -4.42 -5.74
CA PRO A 308 9.17 -3.35 -6.45
C PRO A 308 7.82 -3.05 -5.79
N TYR A 309 7.40 -1.78 -5.74
CA TYR A 309 6.15 -1.40 -5.09
C TYR A 309 4.93 -2.17 -5.63
N SER A 310 4.85 -2.38 -6.95
CA SER A 310 3.79 -3.16 -7.61
C SER A 310 3.79 -4.64 -7.20
N MET A 311 4.91 -5.18 -6.72
CA MET A 311 5.07 -6.56 -6.28
C MET A 311 4.94 -6.73 -4.76
N PHE A 312 4.74 -5.65 -4.00
CA PHE A 312 4.68 -5.69 -2.54
C PHE A 312 3.65 -6.68 -2.02
N GLY A 313 2.41 -6.61 -2.55
CA GLY A 313 1.31 -7.50 -2.14
C GLY A 313 1.46 -8.97 -2.58
N LYS A 314 2.55 -9.32 -3.26
CA LYS A 314 2.89 -10.69 -3.68
C LYS A 314 4.15 -11.21 -2.96
N ARG A 315 5.10 -10.32 -2.63
CA ARG A 315 6.40 -10.66 -2.01
C ARG A 315 6.48 -10.38 -0.51
N LEU A 316 5.38 -9.93 0.10
CA LEU A 316 5.29 -9.63 1.52
C LEU A 316 3.87 -9.93 2.02
N ALA A 317 3.77 -10.65 3.14
CA ALA A 317 2.50 -10.99 3.78
C ALA A 317 2.64 -11.03 5.30
N LYS A 318 1.52 -10.86 6.02
CA LYS A 318 1.49 -10.86 7.49
C LYS A 318 0.63 -11.98 8.06
N TRP A 319 0.98 -12.44 9.25
CA TRP A 319 0.10 -13.17 10.14
C TRP A 319 -0.18 -12.30 11.37
N VAL A 320 -1.42 -12.28 11.83
CA VAL A 320 -1.87 -11.46 12.97
C VAL A 320 -2.78 -12.30 13.87
N ARG A 321 -2.58 -12.22 15.19
CA ARG A 321 -3.35 -12.93 16.22
C ARG A 321 -4.85 -12.59 16.20
N SER A 322 -5.69 -13.49 16.68
CA SER A 322 -7.13 -13.22 16.86
C SER A 322 -7.38 -12.12 17.89
N GLY A 323 -8.49 -11.38 17.74
CA GLY A 323 -8.91 -10.39 18.73
C GLY A 323 -8.08 -9.10 18.73
N HIS A 324 -7.18 -8.93 17.75
CA HIS A 324 -6.53 -7.66 17.50
C HIS A 324 -7.58 -6.64 17.02
N VAL A 325 -7.85 -5.62 17.85
CA VAL A 325 -8.81 -4.57 17.53
C VAL A 325 -8.08 -3.46 16.79
N GLN A 326 -8.23 -3.42 15.47
CA GLN A 326 -7.86 -2.27 14.65
C GLN A 326 -9.06 -1.33 14.60
N THR A 327 -9.16 -0.42 15.57
CA THR A 327 -10.00 0.77 15.39
C THR A 327 -9.08 1.98 15.46
N ASP A 328 -8.56 2.35 14.28
CA ASP A 328 -7.74 3.56 14.08
C ASP A 328 -8.43 4.82 14.63
N ASP A 329 -9.77 4.83 14.66
CA ASP A 329 -10.56 5.92 15.26
C ASP A 329 -10.61 5.90 16.79
N HIS A 330 -10.42 4.76 17.46
CA HIS A 330 -10.56 4.70 18.92
C HIS A 330 -9.28 5.08 19.67
N TRP A 331 -8.09 4.79 19.15
CA TRP A 331 -6.85 5.12 19.88
C TRP A 331 -6.50 6.61 19.79
N MET A 332 -6.81 7.30 18.67
CA MET A 332 -6.59 8.75 18.53
C MET A 332 -7.58 9.61 19.34
N HIS A 333 -8.68 9.02 19.83
CA HIS A 333 -9.72 9.71 20.61
C HIS A 333 -9.80 9.25 22.08
N GLY A 334 -9.08 8.19 22.44
CA GLY A 334 -8.98 7.67 23.81
C GLY A 334 -7.82 8.25 24.60
N GLU A 335 -7.71 7.87 25.87
CA GLU A 335 -6.52 8.15 26.67
C GLU A 335 -5.32 7.36 26.11
N VAL A 336 -4.40 8.07 25.49
CA VAL A 336 -3.21 7.46 24.89
C VAL A 336 -2.24 7.02 25.99
N LYS A 337 -2.06 5.72 26.13
CA LYS A 337 -1.01 5.15 26.98
C LYS A 337 0.31 5.09 26.21
N LYS A 338 1.39 5.64 26.77
CA LYS A 338 2.73 5.58 26.18
C LYS A 338 3.36 4.20 26.42
N ASN A 339 4.01 3.62 25.42
CA ASN A 339 4.88 2.45 25.61
C ASN A 339 6.16 2.83 26.38
N GLY A 340 6.85 1.84 26.94
CA GLY A 340 8.14 2.04 27.61
C GLY A 340 9.27 2.27 26.61
N ILE A 341 9.30 3.46 26.02
CA ILE A 341 10.28 3.81 24.98
C ILE A 341 11.69 3.88 25.55
N ILE A 342 12.60 3.13 24.94
CA ILE A 342 14.04 3.26 25.11
C ILE A 342 14.52 4.22 24.02
N TYR A 343 14.99 5.39 24.41
CA TYR A 343 15.63 6.33 23.50
C TYR A 343 17.10 5.93 23.30
N PRO A 344 17.65 6.07 22.08
CA PRO A 344 19.06 5.81 21.81
C PRO A 344 20.01 6.71 22.60
#